data_AF-A0A520G3A1-F1
#
_entry.id   AF-A0A520G3A1-F1
#
_cell.length_a   1.000
_cell.length_b   1.000
_cell.length_c   1.000
_cell.angle_alpha   90.00
_cell.angle_beta   90.00
_cell.angle_gamma   90.00
#
_symmetry.space_group_name_H-M   'P 1'
#
loop_
_entity.id
_entity.type
_entity.pdbx_description
1 polymer ?
#
loop_
_entity_poly.entity_id
_entity_poly.type
_entity_poly.pdbx_seq_one_letter_code
_entity_poly.pdbx_strand_id
1 'polypeptide(L)'
;MVLRAIVKLMKDDCGGHSGSAPVPDGVVLDGMKICKTFTRDVHVTAVEGLPLTGHPGTGAAMTAACTLRHQVVLGLKDGAALAVPCAAPYPMRAAFWHADIGKLLAALARD
;
A
#
# COMPACT_ATOMS: atom_id res chain seq x y z
N MET A 1 2.56 -1.94 7.21
CA MET A 1 1.89 -0.73 6.67
C MET A 1 1.50 -1.02 5.23
N VAL A 2 0.27 -0.68 4.84
CA VAL A 2 -0.28 -0.97 3.50
C VAL A 2 0.58 -0.36 2.40
N LEU A 3 1.14 0.84 2.61
CA LEU A 3 2.03 1.49 1.64
C LEU A 3 3.24 0.63 1.26
N ARG A 4 3.91 -0.01 2.23
CA ARG A 4 5.04 -0.92 1.94
C ARG A 4 4.62 -2.12 1.10
N ALA A 5 3.38 -2.56 1.26
CA ALA A 5 2.83 -3.68 0.55
C ALA A 5 2.51 -3.30 -0.91
N ILE A 6 2.03 -2.07 -1.15
CA ILE A 6 1.90 -1.50 -2.50
C ILE A 6 3.27 -1.34 -3.18
N VAL A 7 4.27 -0.83 -2.47
CA VAL A 7 5.64 -0.73 -3.01
C VAL A 7 6.17 -2.11 -3.40
N LYS A 8 5.86 -3.17 -2.63
CA LYS A 8 6.22 -4.54 -3.01
C LYS A 8 5.51 -4.96 -4.31
N LEU A 9 4.21 -4.73 -4.45
CA LEU A 9 3.48 -5.05 -5.68
C LEU A 9 4.14 -4.39 -6.89
N MET A 10 4.53 -3.13 -6.74
CA MET A 10 5.23 -2.40 -7.79
C MET A 10 6.60 -3.02 -8.11
N LYS A 11 7.38 -3.40 -7.11
CA LYS A 11 8.66 -4.11 -7.34
C LYS A 11 8.47 -5.45 -8.04
N ASP A 12 7.44 -6.19 -7.66
CA ASP A 12 7.13 -7.49 -8.28
C ASP A 12 6.71 -7.30 -9.77
N ASP A 13 6.04 -6.19 -10.09
CA ASP A 13 5.59 -5.85 -11.46
C ASP A 13 6.71 -5.23 -12.34
N CYS A 14 7.63 -4.48 -11.72
CA CYS A 14 8.62 -3.65 -12.40
C CYS A 14 10.07 -4.17 -12.28
N GLY A 15 10.27 -5.45 -11.96
CA GLY A 15 11.60 -6.07 -11.90
C GLY A 15 12.49 -5.52 -10.77
N GLY A 16 11.90 -5.15 -9.64
CA GLY A 16 12.60 -4.63 -8.46
C GLY A 16 12.60 -3.11 -8.31
N HIS A 17 12.14 -2.38 -9.33
CA HIS A 17 12.00 -0.92 -9.30
C HIS A 17 10.67 -0.49 -8.68
N SER A 18 10.65 0.68 -8.04
CA SER A 18 9.42 1.27 -7.50
C SER A 18 9.57 2.78 -7.39
N GLY A 19 8.54 3.51 -7.78
CA GLY A 19 8.39 4.96 -7.59
C GLY A 19 7.00 5.22 -7.01
N SER A 20 6.93 5.81 -5.82
CA SER A 20 5.65 6.07 -5.16
C SER A 20 5.70 7.32 -4.30
N ALA A 21 4.65 8.14 -4.37
CA ALA A 21 4.50 9.33 -3.55
C ALA A 21 3.19 9.29 -2.75
N PRO A 22 3.20 9.48 -1.42
CA PRO A 22 1.98 9.57 -0.63
C PRO A 22 1.22 10.86 -0.97
N VAL A 23 -0.11 10.78 -0.99
CA VAL A 23 -1.04 11.90 -1.19
C VAL A 23 -2.20 11.79 -0.18
N PRO A 24 -2.97 12.86 0.09
CA PRO A 24 -3.95 12.87 1.19
C PRO A 24 -4.98 11.73 1.12
N ASP A 25 -5.41 11.36 -0.08
CA ASP A 25 -6.42 10.35 -0.38
C ASP A 25 -5.84 9.00 -0.85
N GLY A 26 -4.52 8.82 -0.81
CA GLY A 26 -3.91 7.57 -1.27
C GLY A 26 -2.42 7.62 -1.59
N VAL A 27 -2.04 7.02 -2.70
CA VAL A 27 -0.66 6.99 -3.19
C VAL A 27 -0.63 7.12 -4.72
N VAL A 28 0.30 7.91 -5.22
CA VAL A 28 0.64 7.95 -6.65
C VAL A 28 1.76 6.93 -6.88
N LEU A 29 1.60 6.08 -7.90
CA LEU A 29 2.62 5.14 -8.37
C LEU A 29 3.12 5.61 -9.73
N ASP A 30 4.44 5.76 -9.84
CA ASP A 30 5.07 6.25 -11.06
C ASP A 30 5.03 5.18 -12.16
N GLY A 31 4.58 5.56 -13.34
CA GLY A 31 4.61 4.69 -14.51
C GLY A 31 6.03 4.48 -15.00
N MET A 32 6.43 3.23 -15.21
CA MET A 32 7.72 2.93 -15.83
C MET A 32 7.56 1.94 -16.98
N LYS A 33 8.32 2.16 -18.06
CA LYS A 33 8.29 1.27 -19.24
C LYS A 33 8.74 -0.16 -18.95
N ILE A 34 9.46 -0.38 -17.85
CA ILE A 34 9.91 -1.71 -17.39
C ILE A 34 8.79 -2.48 -16.66
N CYS A 35 7.76 -1.79 -16.19
CA CYS A 35 6.62 -2.40 -15.51
C CYS A 35 5.70 -3.11 -16.49
N LYS A 36 5.14 -4.25 -16.09
CA LYS A 36 4.16 -4.99 -16.89
C LYS A 36 2.78 -4.33 -16.83
N THR A 37 2.40 -3.83 -15.66
CA THR A 37 1.08 -3.30 -15.35
C THR A 37 1.15 -1.78 -15.12
N PHE A 38 2.15 -1.29 -14.39
CA PHE A 38 2.31 0.14 -14.07
C PHE A 38 3.03 0.90 -15.18
N THR A 39 2.46 0.93 -16.39
CA THR A 39 3.08 1.58 -17.56
C THR A 39 2.87 3.11 -17.61
N ARG A 40 1.95 3.62 -16.80
CA ARG A 40 1.61 5.05 -16.65
C ARG A 40 1.43 5.38 -15.17
N ASP A 41 1.52 6.66 -14.84
CA ASP A 41 1.25 7.13 -13.49
C ASP A 41 -0.19 6.81 -13.10
N VAL A 42 -0.36 6.25 -11.91
CA VAL A 42 -1.68 5.92 -11.38
C VAL A 42 -1.84 6.43 -9.95
N HIS A 43 -2.99 7.02 -9.68
CA HIS A 43 -3.37 7.41 -8.33
C HIS A 43 -4.27 6.33 -7.74
N VAL A 44 -3.74 5.57 -6.78
CA VAL A 44 -4.45 4.50 -6.07
C VAL A 44 -5.11 5.07 -4.80
N THR A 45 -6.42 4.90 -4.68
CA THR A 45 -7.23 5.36 -3.55
C THR A 45 -7.86 4.21 -2.76
N ALA A 46 -7.93 3.01 -3.36
CA ALA A 46 -8.51 1.83 -2.73
C ALA A 46 -7.75 0.54 -3.07
N VAL A 47 -7.91 -0.47 -2.23
CA VAL A 47 -7.36 -1.82 -2.41
C VAL A 47 -8.44 -2.82 -2.05
N GLU A 48 -8.76 -3.72 -2.98
CA GLU A 48 -9.80 -4.75 -2.79
C GLU A 48 -11.16 -4.16 -2.35
N GLY A 49 -11.51 -2.99 -2.90
CA GLY A 49 -12.75 -2.28 -2.57
C GLY A 49 -12.73 -1.53 -1.24
N LEU A 50 -11.63 -1.60 -0.47
CA LEU A 50 -11.46 -0.87 0.79
C LEU A 50 -10.62 0.39 0.60
N PRO A 51 -10.88 1.49 1.32
CA PRO A 51 -10.03 2.68 1.30
C PRO A 51 -8.58 2.34 1.60
N LEU A 52 -7.66 2.91 0.82
CA LEU A 52 -6.23 2.67 1.00
C LEU A 52 -5.74 3.16 2.36
N THR A 53 -6.20 4.34 2.77
CA THR A 53 -5.84 4.97 4.04
C THR A 53 -6.98 4.85 5.05
N GLY A 54 -6.64 4.79 6.34
CA GLY A 54 -7.60 4.85 7.45
C GLY A 54 -8.42 3.59 7.73
N HIS A 55 -8.50 2.63 6.80
CA HIS A 55 -9.31 1.42 7.01
C HIS A 55 -8.47 0.24 7.57
N PRO A 56 -8.83 -0.33 8.74
CA PRO A 56 -8.00 -1.34 9.41
C PRO A 56 -7.95 -2.69 8.66
N GLY A 57 -8.97 -3.00 7.87
CA GLY A 57 -9.06 -4.25 7.11
C GLY A 57 -8.27 -4.27 5.79
N THR A 58 -7.80 -3.12 5.29
CA THR A 58 -7.28 -2.98 3.93
C THR A 58 -6.12 -3.92 3.65
N GLY A 59 -5.14 -3.97 4.55
CA GLY A 59 -4.01 -4.85 4.33
C GLY A 59 -4.33 -6.34 4.55
N ALA A 60 -5.32 -6.68 5.38
CA ALA A 60 -5.77 -8.07 5.54
C ALA A 60 -6.46 -8.55 4.26
N ALA A 61 -7.31 -7.70 3.65
CA ALA A 61 -7.90 -7.96 2.34
C ALA A 61 -6.82 -8.14 1.26
N MET A 62 -5.79 -7.28 1.28
CA MET A 62 -4.67 -7.39 0.33
C MET A 62 -3.88 -8.71 0.47
N THR A 63 -3.58 -9.13 1.70
CA THR A 63 -2.92 -10.41 1.98
C THR A 63 -3.79 -11.58 1.54
N ALA A 64 -5.09 -11.55 1.84
CA ALA A 64 -6.03 -12.60 1.44
C ALA A 64 -6.15 -12.69 -0.08
N ALA A 65 -6.29 -11.57 -0.78
CA ALA A 65 -6.36 -11.51 -2.23
C ALA A 65 -5.10 -12.10 -2.90
N CYS A 66 -3.91 -11.68 -2.46
CA CYS A 66 -2.66 -12.23 -2.97
C CYS A 66 -2.53 -13.73 -2.70
N THR A 67 -2.98 -14.21 -1.53
CA THR A 67 -2.91 -15.64 -1.18
C THR A 67 -3.86 -16.49 -2.02
N LEU A 68 -5.08 -16.00 -2.28
CA LEU A 68 -6.12 -16.75 -2.97
C LEU A 68 -6.01 -16.69 -4.49
N ARG A 69 -5.63 -15.52 -5.03
CA ARG A 69 -5.71 -15.23 -6.47
C ARG A 69 -4.36 -14.88 -7.10
N HIS A 70 -3.29 -14.77 -6.31
CA HIS A 70 -1.99 -14.26 -6.76
C HIS A 70 -2.08 -12.87 -7.43
N GLN A 71 -3.11 -12.12 -7.08
CA GLN A 71 -3.41 -10.80 -7.64
C GLN A 71 -4.07 -9.92 -6.58
N VAL A 72 -3.84 -8.62 -6.72
CA VAL A 72 -4.45 -7.57 -5.90
C VAL A 72 -5.11 -6.55 -6.82
N VAL A 73 -6.36 -6.20 -6.55
CA VAL A 73 -7.11 -5.18 -7.26
C VAL A 73 -6.91 -3.83 -6.58
N LEU A 74 -6.36 -2.88 -7.31
CA LEU A 74 -6.20 -1.49 -6.91
C LEU A 74 -7.33 -0.65 -7.51
N GLY A 75 -8.03 0.09 -6.67
CA GLY A 75 -8.99 1.12 -7.10
C GLY A 75 -8.28 2.44 -7.33
N LEU A 76 -8.54 3.04 -8.49
CA LEU A 76 -7.91 4.29 -8.93
C LEU A 76 -8.83 5.49 -8.70
N LYS A 77 -8.25 6.68 -8.62
CA LYS A 77 -8.98 7.94 -8.41
C LYS A 77 -9.98 8.27 -9.53
N ASP A 78 -9.71 7.83 -10.76
CA ASP A 78 -10.60 7.98 -11.91
C ASP A 78 -11.76 6.96 -11.92
N GLY A 79 -11.86 6.12 -10.88
CA GLY A 79 -12.87 5.08 -10.75
C GLY A 79 -12.50 3.77 -11.46
N ALA A 80 -11.37 3.72 -12.17
CA ALA A 80 -10.89 2.49 -12.79
C ALA A 80 -10.33 1.52 -11.74
N ALA A 81 -10.21 0.25 -12.13
CA ALA A 81 -9.58 -0.78 -11.32
C ALA A 81 -8.41 -1.41 -12.07
N LEU A 82 -7.34 -1.72 -11.34
CA LEU A 82 -6.13 -2.32 -11.88
C LEU A 82 -5.81 -3.61 -11.12
N ALA A 83 -5.86 -4.74 -11.81
CA ALA A 83 -5.44 -6.03 -11.25
C ALA A 83 -3.92 -6.18 -11.39
N VAL A 84 -3.23 -6.27 -10.26
CA VAL A 84 -1.76 -6.31 -10.19
C VAL A 84 -1.32 -7.69 -9.70
N PRO A 85 -0.41 -8.38 -10.40
CA PRO A 85 0.15 -9.63 -9.92
C PRO A 85 0.87 -9.47 -8.58
N CYS A 86 0.74 -10.48 -7.72
CA CYS A 86 1.44 -10.53 -6.44
C CYS A 86 2.20 -11.86 -6.34
N ALA A 87 3.53 -11.80 -6.21
CA ALA A 87 4.37 -13.01 -6.19
C ALA A 87 4.25 -13.78 -4.87
N ALA A 88 4.19 -13.05 -3.75
CA ALA A 88 4.03 -13.63 -2.43
C ALA A 88 3.25 -12.68 -1.51
N PRO A 89 2.40 -13.20 -0.61
CA PRO A 89 1.66 -12.38 0.34
C PRO A 89 2.62 -11.53 1.17
N TYR A 90 2.28 -10.24 1.32
CA TYR A 90 3.08 -9.35 2.16
C TYR A 90 2.79 -9.65 3.64
N PRO A 91 3.82 -9.98 4.46
CA PRO A 91 3.64 -10.16 5.89
C PRO A 91 3.40 -8.79 6.53
N MET A 92 2.13 -8.47 6.80
CA MET A 92 1.81 -7.31 7.60
C MET A 92 2.20 -7.55 9.05
N ARG A 93 3.06 -6.68 9.59
CA ARG A 93 3.25 -6.62 11.04
C ARG A 93 1.91 -6.25 11.69
N ALA A 94 1.37 -7.17 12.47
CA ALA A 94 0.15 -6.97 13.24
C ALA A 94 0.36 -6.01 14.43
N ALA A 95 1.59 -5.91 14.93
CA ALA A 95 1.94 -5.04 16.04
C ALA A 95 2.46 -3.69 15.55
N PHE A 96 1.65 -2.66 15.73
CA PHE A 96 2.11 -1.27 15.80
C PHE A 96 2.18 -0.91 17.28
N TRP A 97 3.36 -0.54 17.77
CA TRP A 97 3.50 -0.02 19.11
C TRP A 97 2.89 1.39 19.12
N HIS A 98 1.81 1.57 19.86
CA HIS A 98 1.31 2.90 20.17
C HIS A 98 2.36 3.60 21.03
N ALA A 99 3.00 4.63 20.50
CA ALA A 99 3.73 5.57 21.32
C ALA A 99 2.69 6.42 22.08
N ASP A 100 2.69 6.32 23.39
CA ASP A 100 1.94 7.26 24.23
C ASP A 100 2.68 8.60 24.18
N ILE A 101 2.28 9.43 23.22
CA ILE A 101 2.87 10.75 23.00
C ILE A 101 2.72 11.62 24.25
N GLY A 102 1.63 11.45 25.01
CA GLY A 102 1.42 12.15 26.28
C GLY A 102 2.50 11.80 27.31
N LYS A 103 2.81 10.51 27.48
CA LYS A 103 3.92 10.07 28.34
C LYS A 103 5.28 10.57 27.86
N LEU A 104 5.54 10.52 26.55
CA LEU A 104 6.82 10.97 25.99
C LEU A 104 7.02 12.47 26.18
N LEU A 105 6.00 13.28 25.91
CA LEU A 105 6.06 14.72 26.11
C LEU A 105 6.14 15.09 27.59
N ALA A 106 5.44 14.38 28.47
CA ALA A 106 5.52 14.59 29.91
C ALA A 106 6.90 14.25 30.50
N ALA A 107 7.61 13.29 29.90
CA ALA A 107 8.98 12.95 30.28
C ALA A 107 9.99 14.01 29.79
N LEU A 108 9.80 14.56 28.58
CA LEU A 108 10.65 15.61 28.01
C LEU A 108 10.45 16.99 28.66
N ALA A 109 9.28 17.25 29.24
CA ALA A 109 8.97 18.51 29.92
C ALA A 109 9.45 18.57 31.38
N ARG A 110 10.19 17.55 31.86
CA ARG A 110 10.70 17.45 33.23
C ARG A 110 12.20 17.72 33.37
N ASP A 111 12.89 18.10 32.29
CA ASP A 111 14.24 18.68 32.30
C ASP A 111 14.16 20.22 32.21
#